data_AF-A0A7X6Q2C3-F1
#
_entry.id   AF-A0A7X6Q2C3-F1
#
_cell.length_a   1.000
_cell.length_b   1.000
_cell.length_c   1.000
_cell.angle_alpha   90.00
_cell.angle_beta   90.00
_cell.angle_gamma   90.00
#
_symmetry.space_group_name_H-M   'P 1'
#
loop_
_entity.id
_entity.type
_entity.pdbx_description
1 polymer ?
#
loop_
_entity_poly.entity_id
_entity_poly.type
_entity_poly.pdbx_seq_one_letter_code
_entity_poly.pdbx_strand_id
1 'polypeptide(L)' 'AVGMSTVPEALVACHAGLKVLGISCITNMAAGVLDQPLDHAEVVATAARVKDRFIRLLSLAIRLFADQD' A
#
# COMPACT_ATOMS: atom_id res chain seq x y z
N ALA A 1 -5.50 2.57 -7.99
CA ALA A 1 -5.20 3.26 -6.72
C ALA A 1 -4.43 4.53 -7.03
N VAL A 2 -4.54 5.57 -6.20
CA VAL A 2 -3.75 6.80 -6.30
C VAL A 2 -3.12 7.06 -4.94
N GLY A 3 -1.87 7.52 -4.92
CA GLY A 3 -1.11 7.82 -3.72
C GLY A 3 -0.10 8.93 -3.98
N MET A 4 0.59 9.35 -2.92
CA MET A 4 1.53 10.48 -2.95
C MET A 4 3.00 10.06 -2.78
N SER A 5 3.28 8.75 -2.82
CA SER A 5 4.58 8.16 -2.50
C SER A 5 4.86 6.90 -3.35
N THR A 6 5.88 6.12 -2.97
CA THR A 6 6.22 4.79 -3.49
C THR A 6 6.91 4.78 -4.86
N VAL A 7 6.49 5.64 -5.79
CA VAL A 7 7.08 5.69 -7.15
C VAL A 7 8.57 6.04 -7.12
N PRO A 8 9.03 7.09 -6.39
CA PRO A 8 10.46 7.41 -6.34
C PRO A 8 11.31 6.27 -5.76
N GLU A 9 10.84 5.62 -4.69
CA GLU A 9 11.54 4.52 -4.03
C GLU A 9 11.63 3.30 -4.94
N ALA A 10 10.53 2.93 -5.61
CA ALA A 10 10.51 1.82 -6.55
C ALA A 10 11.44 2.06 -7.75
N LEU A 11 11.47 3.28 -8.29
CA LEU A 11 12.38 3.65 -9.38
C LEU A 11 13.85 3.45 -8.99
N VAL A 12 14.24 3.95 -7.82
CA VAL A 12 15.63 3.82 -7.33
C VAL A 12 15.99 2.35 -7.06
N ALA A 13 15.09 1.58 -6.46
CA ALA A 13 15.32 0.15 -6.20
C ALA A 13 15.48 -0.66 -7.49
N CYS A 14 14.61 -0.41 -8.49
CA CYS A 14 14.73 -1.03 -9.82
C CYS A 14 16.04 -0.62 -10.51
N HIS A 15 16.43 0.65 -10.43
CA HIS A 15 17.70 1.12 -10.99
C HIS A 15 18.91 0.42 -10.35
N ALA A 16 18.83 0.09 -9.06
CA ALA A 16 19.84 -0.67 -8.34
C ALA A 16 19.80 -2.19 -8.59
N GLY A 17 18.92 -2.69 -9.47
CA GLY A 17 18.78 -4.11 -9.79
C GLY A 17 18.07 -4.93 -8.72
N LEU A 18 17.35 -4.29 -7.79
CA LEU A 18 16.58 -4.99 -6.75
C LEU A 18 15.25 -5.50 -7.32
N LYS A 19 14.83 -6.71 -6.92
CA LYS A 19 13.45 -7.18 -7.13
C LYS A 19 12.51 -6.30 -6.28
N VAL A 20 11.41 -5.80 -6.85
CA VAL A 20 10.46 -4.91 -6.16
C VAL A 20 9.06 -5.53 -6.12
N LEU A 21 8.42 -5.49 -4.95
CA LEU A 21 7.01 -5.85 -4.74
C LEU A 21 6.27 -4.66 -4.08
N GLY A 22 5.13 -4.26 -4.64
CA GLY A 22 4.31 -3.17 -4.12
C GLY A 22 2.95 -3.63 -3.62
N ILE A 23 2.50 -3.12 -2.47
CA ILE A 23 1.17 -3.38 -1.91
C ILE A 23 0.56 -2.04 -1.48
N SER A 24 -0.66 -1.75 -1.94
CA SER A 24 -1.42 -0.55 -1.54
C SER A 24 -2.58 -0.93 -0.61
N CYS A 25 -2.67 -0.30 0.55
CA CYS A 25 -3.85 -0.37 1.41
C CYS A 25 -4.87 0.67 0.95
N ILE A 26 -6.02 0.25 0.41
CA ILE A 26 -7.08 1.16 -0.01
C ILE A 26 -7.82 1.66 1.23
N THR A 27 -7.68 2.95 1.51
CA THR A 27 -8.19 3.57 2.74
C THR A 27 -9.45 4.42 2.55
N ASN A 28 -9.75 4.82 1.32
CA ASN A 28 -10.89 5.67 0.97
C ASN A 28 -11.20 5.58 -0.53
N MET A 29 -12.38 6.08 -0.93
CA MET A 29 -12.71 6.29 -2.34
C MET A 29 -12.00 7.53 -2.88
N ALA A 30 -11.76 7.56 -4.20
CA ALA A 30 -11.15 8.73 -4.85
C ALA A 30 -12.07 9.97 -4.78
N ALA A 31 -11.47 11.17 -4.86
CA ALA A 31 -12.23 12.41 -4.91
C ALA A 31 -13.25 12.39 -6.07
N GLY A 32 -14.46 12.88 -5.80
CA GLY A 32 -15.55 12.94 -6.78
C GLY A 32 -16.31 11.63 -6.98
N VAL A 33 -15.97 10.54 -6.29
CA VAL A 33 -16.74 9.29 -6.33
C VAL A 33 -17.91 9.30 -5.34
N LEU A 34 -17.70 9.90 -4.17
CA LEU A 34 -18.74 10.11 -3.16
C LEU A 34 -19.09 11.59 -3.10
N ASP A 35 -20.33 11.90 -2.72
CA ASP A 35 -20.80 13.27 -2.46
C ASP A 35 -20.36 13.76 -1.07
N GLN A 36 -19.07 13.58 -0.76
CA GLN A 36 -18.44 14.03 0.48
C GLN A 36 -16.97 14.37 0.22
N PRO A 37 -16.41 15.38 0.91
CA PRO A 37 -14.99 15.68 0.83
C PRO A 37 -14.14 14.54 1.39
N LEU A 38 -12.86 14.49 0.99
CA LEU A 38 -11.91 13.53 1.55
C LEU A 38 -11.51 13.95 2.97
N ASP A 39 -11.44 12.98 3.87
CA ASP A 39 -11.03 13.19 5.26
C ASP A 39 -9.85 12.26 5.62
N HIS A 40 -8.79 12.86 6.17
CA HIS A 40 -7.63 12.11 6.64
C HIS A 40 -7.96 11.22 7.85
N ALA A 41 -8.92 11.61 8.70
CA ALA A 41 -9.33 10.78 9.83
C ALA A 41 -9.96 9.45 9.37
N GLU A 42 -10.75 9.47 8.29
CA GLU A 42 -11.30 8.26 7.67
C GLU A 42 -10.19 7.32 7.18
N VAL A 43 -9.15 7.89 6.57
CA VAL A 43 -7.99 7.13 6.07
C VAL A 43 -7.32 6.39 7.22
N VAL A 44 -7.04 7.09 8.33
CA VAL A 44 -6.40 6.51 9.52
C VAL A 44 -7.30 5.46 10.17
N ALA A 45 -8.60 5.74 10.30
CA ALA A 45 -9.56 4.80 10.88
C ALA A 45 -9.66 3.50 10.05
N THR A 46 -9.72 3.61 8.72
CA THR A 46 -9.75 2.45 7.83
C THR A 46 -8.46 1.64 7.92
N ALA A 47 -7.30 2.30 7.93
CA ALA A 47 -6.01 1.63 8.10
C ALA A 47 -5.93 0.87 9.45
N ALA A 48 -6.38 1.49 10.54
CA ALA A 48 -6.44 0.86 11.86
C ALA A 48 -7.37 -0.37 11.85
N ARG A 49 -8.55 -0.26 11.23
CA ARG A 49 -9.53 -1.35 11.11
C ARG A 49 -8.98 -2.58 10.38
N VAL A 50 -8.14 -2.38 9.35
CA VAL A 50 -7.61 -3.48 8.54
C VAL A 50 -6.21 -3.94 8.96
N LYS A 51 -5.62 -3.31 9.98
CA LYS A 51 -4.24 -3.51 10.44
C LYS A 51 -3.85 -4.97 10.53
N ASP A 52 -4.58 -5.78 11.30
CA ASP A 52 -4.19 -7.18 11.54
C ASP A 52 -4.26 -8.03 10.28
N ARG A 53 -5.22 -7.76 9.40
CA ARG A 53 -5.31 -8.43 8.10
C ARG A 53 -4.15 -8.04 7.20
N PHE A 54 -3.79 -6.76 7.21
CA PHE A 54 -2.68 -6.23 6.41
C PHE A 54 -1.33 -6.78 6.89
N ILE A 55 -1.12 -6.88 8.21
CA ILE A 55 0.08 -7.51 8.80
C ILE A 55 0.20 -8.96 8.34
N ARG A 56 -0.89 -9.75 8.43
CA ARG A 56 -0.86 -11.16 7.98
C ARG A 56 -0.51 -11.29 6.50
N LEU A 57 -1.11 -10.45 5.65
CA LEU A 57 -0.80 -10.41 4.22
C LEU A 57 0.68 -10.08 3.99
N LEU A 58 1.20 -9.05 4.65
CA LEU A 58 2.57 -8.60 4.49
C LEU A 58 3.57 -9.68 4.95
N SER A 59 3.32 -10.31 6.09
CA SER A 59 4.17 -11.41 6.59
C SER A 59 4.22 -12.59 5.63
N LEU A 60 3.09 -12.95 5.02
CA LEU A 60 3.05 -14.02 4.02
C LEU A 60 3.74 -13.59 2.72
N ALA A 61 3.48 -12.37 2.25
CA ALA A 61 4.08 -11.83 1.04
C ALA A 61 5.61 -11.78 1.12
N ILE A 62 6.17 -11.36 2.26
CA ILE A 62 7.62 -11.34 2.49
C ILE A 62 8.22 -12.74 2.37
N ARG A 63 7.60 -13.75 3.01
CA ARG A 63 8.06 -15.14 2.93
C ARG A 63 8.05 -15.63 1.48
N LEU A 64 6.91 -15.49 0.80
CA LEU A 64 6.75 -15.94 -0.58
C LEU A 64 7.62 -15.19 -1.57
N PHE A 65 8.02 -13.95 -1.27
CA PHE A 65 8.90 -13.16 -2.13
C PHE A 65 10.37 -13.51 -1.92
N ALA A 66 10.77 -13.84 -0.69
CA ALA A 66 12.12 -14.31 -0.36
C ALA A 66 12.41 -15.71 -0.92
N ASP A 67 11.40 -16.57 -1.00
CA ASP A 67 11.55 -17.95 -1.49
C ASP A 67 11.62 -18.06 -3.04
N GLN A 68 11.67 -16.94 -3.79
CA GLN A 68 11.74 -16.94 -5.27
C GLN A 68 13.16 -16.86 -5.84
N ASP A 69 14.09 -17.60 -5.24
CA ASP A 69 15.45 -17.80 -5.76
C ASP A 69 15.63 -19.21 -6.34
#